data_AF-A0A1B9JL18-F1
#
_entry.id   AF-A0A1B9JL18-F1
#
_cell.length_a   1.000
_cell.length_b   1.000
_cell.length_c   1.000
_cell.angle_alpha   90.00
_cell.angle_beta   90.00
_cell.angle_gamma   90.00
#
_symmetry.space_group_name_H-M   'P 1'
#
loop_
_entity.id
_entity.type
_entity.pdbx_description
1 polymer ?
#
loop_
_entity_poly.entity_id
_entity_poly.type
_entity_poly.pdbx_seq_one_letter_code
_entity_poly.pdbx_strand_id
1 'polypeptide(L)' 'MQEKKEKKDFDRSNSTMKHIRFEDDLLEQINQQAKKDNESFSGWVKIACKMRLVE' A
#
# COMPACT_ATOMS: atom_id res chain seq x y z
N MET A 1 -10.04 28.92 24.77
CA MET A 1 -10.56 27.94 23.79
C MET A 1 -9.43 27.71 22.80
N GLN A 2 -8.80 26.54 22.81
CA GLN A 2 -7.51 26.32 22.14
C GLN A 2 -7.72 26.04 20.65
N GLU A 3 -7.06 26.85 19.82
CA GLU A 3 -7.22 26.96 18.39
C GLU A 3 -6.94 25.65 17.64
N LYS A 4 -7.68 25.48 16.53
CA LYS A 4 -7.70 24.34 15.63
C LYS A 4 -6.27 23.87 15.32
N LYS A 5 -5.91 22.68 15.81
CA LYS A 5 -4.80 21.92 15.23
C LYS A 5 -5.14 21.69 13.76
N GLU A 6 -4.40 22.36 12.89
CA GLU A 6 -4.37 22.12 11.45
C GLU A 6 -4.42 20.62 11.19
N LYS A 7 -5.47 20.19 10.47
CA LYS A 7 -5.59 18.83 10.00
C LYS A 7 -4.34 18.56 9.16
N LYS A 8 -3.45 17.70 9.65
CA LYS A 8 -2.29 17.24 8.87
C LYS A 8 -2.80 16.73 7.52
N ASP A 9 -2.38 17.39 6.45
CA ASP A 9 -2.67 17.13 5.03
C ASP A 9 -2.23 15.73 4.53
N PHE A 10 -1.80 14.85 5.43
CA PHE A 10 -1.40 13.47 5.12
C PHE A 10 -2.53 12.46 5.27
N ASP A 11 -3.73 12.90 5.65
CA ASP A 11 -4.92 12.07 5.54
C ASP A 11 -5.32 12.03 4.05
N ARG A 12 -4.66 11.17 3.28
CA ARG A 12 -5.11 10.82 1.92
C ARG A 12 -6.54 10.32 2.06
N SER A 13 -7.50 11.22 1.83
CA SER A 13 -8.91 10.98 2.05
C SER A 13 -9.30 9.70 1.30
N ASN A 14 -9.73 8.67 2.05
CA ASN A 14 -10.09 7.32 1.57
C ASN A 14 -9.01 6.21 1.55
N SER A 15 -7.91 6.30 2.32
CA SER A 15 -6.98 5.17 2.50
C SER A 15 -7.02 4.61 3.92
N THR A 16 -7.54 3.40 4.11
CA THR A 16 -7.40 2.65 5.37
C THR A 16 -6.12 1.82 5.34
N MET A 17 -5.20 2.06 6.28
CA MET A 17 -4.06 1.17 6.47
C MET A 17 -4.51 -0.12 7.16
N LYS A 18 -4.13 -1.27 6.59
CA LYS A 18 -4.33 -2.60 7.19
C LYS A 18 -2.96 -3.21 7.43
N HIS A 19 -2.71 -3.69 8.64
CA HIS A 19 -1.52 -4.50 8.93
C HIS A 19 -1.82 -5.95 8.56
N ILE A 20 -1.15 -6.46 7.55
CA ILE A 20 -1.23 -7.86 7.10
C ILE A 20 0.17 -8.47 7.10
N ARG A 21 0.27 -9.76 7.43
CA ARG A 21 1.53 -10.51 7.35
C ARG A 21 1.58 -11.24 6.02
N PHE A 22 2.71 -11.12 5.33
CA PHE A 22 3.04 -11.92 4.15
C PHE A 22 3.93 -13.09 4.58
N GLU A 23 3.82 -14.21 3.88
CA GLU A 23 4.82 -15.29 3.97
C GLU A 23 6.17 -14.80 3.43
N ASP A 24 7.27 -15.29 3.99
CA ASP A 24 8.62 -14.83 3.62
C ASP A 24 8.92 -15.05 2.12
N ASP A 25 8.52 -16.19 1.58
CA ASP A 25 8.67 -16.52 0.15
C ASP A 25 7.87 -15.56 -0.75
N LEU A 26 6.62 -15.28 -0.38
CA LEU A 26 5.76 -14.35 -1.10
C LEU A 26 6.31 -12.92 -1.05
N LEU A 27 6.83 -12.49 0.11
CA LEU A 27 7.45 -11.18 0.28
C LEU A 27 8.68 -11.02 -0.63
N GLU A 28 9.49 -12.07 -0.77
CA GLU A 28 10.65 -12.06 -1.65
C GLU A 28 10.22 -11.94 -3.12
N GLN A 29 9.24 -12.73 -3.56
CA GLN A 29 8.72 -12.67 -4.93
C GLN A 29 8.15 -11.29 -5.27
N ILE A 30 7.36 -10.70 -4.37
CA ILE A 30 6.81 -9.35 -4.57
C ILE A 30 7.94 -8.33 -4.66
N ASN A 31 8.95 -8.40 -3.79
CA ASN A 31 10.08 -7.47 -3.83
C ASN A 31 10.88 -7.59 -5.13
N GLN A 32 11.11 -8.82 -5.62
CA GLN A 32 11.80 -9.04 -6.88
C GLN A 32 10.99 -8.49 -8.05
N GLN A 33 9.68 -8.73 -8.09
CA GLN A 33 8.82 -8.26 -9.17
C GLN A 33 8.67 -6.73 -9.14
N ALA A 34 8.44 -6.15 -7.96
CA ALA A 34 8.40 -4.69 -7.79
C ALA A 34 9.69 -4.01 -8.25
N LYS A 35 10.87 -4.62 -7.98
CA LYS A 35 12.16 -4.13 -8.49
C LYS A 35 12.25 -4.18 -10.02
N LYS A 36 11.73 -5.24 -10.66
CA LYS A 36 11.72 -5.36 -12.13
C LYS A 36 10.85 -4.27 -12.76
N ASP A 37 9.67 -4.03 -12.18
CA ASP A 37 8.71 -3.03 -12.64
C ASP A 37 9.05 -1.59 -12.21
N ASN A 38 10.17 -1.38 -11.49
CA ASN A 38 10.54 -0.09 -10.89
C ASN A 38 9.43 0.53 -10.01
N GLU A 39 8.59 -0.32 -9.41
CA GLU A 39 7.49 0.09 -8.55
C GLU A 39 7.82 -0.11 -7.06
N SER A 40 7.13 0.64 -6.19
CA SER A 40 7.18 0.38 -4.74
C SER A 40 6.38 -0.88 -4.39
N PHE A 41 6.81 -1.63 -3.37
CA PHE A 41 6.09 -2.81 -2.85
C PHE A 41 4.58 -2.54 -2.67
N SER A 42 4.24 -1.41 -2.06
CA SER A 42 2.84 -1.03 -1.82
C SER A 42 2.06 -0.71 -3.12
N GLY A 43 2.75 -0.23 -4.16
CA GLY A 43 2.16 -0.02 -5.49
C GLY A 43 1.85 -1.35 -6.16
N TRP A 44 2.85 -2.23 -6.19
CA TRP A 44 2.72 -3.56 -6.77
C TRP A 44 1.58 -4.38 -6.11
N VAL A 45 1.54 -4.41 -4.76
CA VAL A 45 0.49 -5.11 -4.01
C VAL A 45 -0.89 -4.55 -4.33
N LYS A 46 -1.05 -3.22 -4.44
CA LYS A 46 -2.34 -2.62 -4.81
C LYS A 46 -2.77 -3.02 -6.21
N ILE A 47 -1.85 -3.09 -7.17
CA ILE A 47 -2.16 -3.52 -8.54
C ILE A 47 -2.56 -4.98 -8.55
N ALA A 48 -1.80 -5.86 -7.90
CA ALA A 48 -2.13 -7.28 -7.78
C ALA A 48 -3.52 -7.51 -7.15
N CYS A 49 -3.86 -6.77 -6.08
CA CYS A 49 -5.19 -6.82 -5.48
C CYS A 49 -6.28 -6.33 -6.44
N LYS A 50 -6.04 -5.24 -7.19
CA LYS A 50 -6.99 -4.74 -8.20
C LYS A 50 -7.22 -5.76 -9.32
N MET A 51 -6.17 -6.42 -9.80
CA MET A 51 -6.30 -7.46 -10.84
C MET A 51 -7.22 -8.59 -10.38
N ARG A 52 -7.12 -9.02 -9.12
CA ARG A 52 -7.97 -10.09 -8.56
C ARG A 52 -9.42 -9.67 -8.27
N LEU A 53 -9.67 -8.38 -8.05
CA LEU A 53 -11.02 -7.84 -7.80
C LEU A 53 -11.81 -7.53 -9.08
N VAL A 54 -11.16 -7.56 -10.25
CA VAL A 54 -11.78 -7.29 -11.56
C VAL A 54 -12.28 -8.59 -12.22
N GLU A 55 -12.08 -9.75 -11.58
CA GLU A 55 -12.73 -11.04 -11.94
C GLU A 55 -14.19 -11.12 -11.44
#